data_AF-G8QVL9-F1
#
_entry.id   AF-G8QVL9-F1
#
_cell.length_a   1.000
_cell.length_b   1.000
_cell.length_c   1.000
_cell.angle_alpha   90.00
_cell.angle_beta   90.00
_cell.angle_gamma   90.00
#
_symmetry.space_group_name_H-M   'P 1'
#
loop_
_entity.id
_entity.type
_entity.pdbx_description
1 polymer ?
#
loop_
_entity_poly.entity_id
_entity_poly.type
_entity_poly.pdbx_seq_one_letter_code
_entity_poly.pdbx_strand_id
1 'polypeptide(L)'
;MKKHIELPQVEEVKLPRFLGIRPGIYIFTLLAIGTLLVVFVVCFLPGILKGGRYVSFSSPLAETGLYVDDVYLGGTPYQYFLSSGSHQVVYEKGGVKIATTELQVDHPVFLTYIFHRKMQYEPALKDLSLSELHAINKFNLNEIVSESAITSFDEVTRYSPVFEKWANDAIAMKLDSKMVESSFALASQFISSKPMLQDALKAKEMLSAANSSFSSALSASALLFAAKLFDSDSKEALGLASVQLLPTATPDSLRTGEFVQNGLTYEATTFVMGDTALAIFPDTNEAGIEVQTERFSIATTPVSEYQWALFIEENPQWDVSNKDALQKKGLVDEYYLSGILPSVVFATGKPIHNISFKAAQAFCSWLTEKTGKKVFIPNQEQWTLACKAAVAKPYEKSLTITDADHSSASAMLGGVWEFTDSSYIPLSRLTDYRSVSSLQKTFDLKTDMIVKGGSYLNNPSTITEHTVGAVSTVACGDQIGFRIAWEK
;
A
#
# COMPACT_ATOMS: atom_id res chain seq x y z
N MET A 1 12.41 101.86 27.02
CA MET A 1 11.42 101.17 27.88
C MET A 1 10.67 100.15 27.04
N LYS A 2 10.82 98.85 27.30
CA LYS A 2 10.12 97.78 26.55
C LYS A 2 8.70 97.63 27.09
N LYS A 3 7.71 97.75 26.19
CA LYS A 3 6.28 97.53 26.46
C LYS A 3 6.06 96.10 26.93
N HIS A 4 5.56 95.95 28.16
CA HIS A 4 5.09 94.67 28.70
C HIS A 4 3.84 94.26 27.91
N ILE A 5 3.88 93.11 27.26
CA ILE A 5 2.70 92.49 26.66
C ILE A 5 2.02 91.73 27.80
N GLU A 6 0.84 92.19 28.20
CA GLU A 6 -0.03 91.45 29.11
C GLU A 6 -0.65 90.29 28.34
N LEU A 7 -0.25 89.07 28.69
CA LEU A 7 -0.95 87.86 28.24
C LEU A 7 -2.35 87.88 28.89
N PRO A 8 -3.42 87.59 28.13
CA PRO A 8 -4.75 87.51 28.70
C PRO A 8 -4.77 86.46 29.81
N GLN A 9 -5.35 86.81 30.97
CA GLN A 9 -5.53 85.86 32.06
C GLN A 9 -6.41 84.71 31.57
N VAL A 10 -5.77 83.57 31.32
CA VAL A 10 -6.49 82.32 31.07
C VAL A 10 -7.12 81.93 32.39
N GLU A 11 -8.44 81.96 32.46
CA GLU A 11 -9.19 81.45 33.61
C GLU A 11 -8.66 80.04 33.95
N GLU A 12 -8.17 79.89 35.17
CA GLU A 12 -7.77 78.59 35.71
C GLU A 12 -8.98 77.66 35.59
N VAL A 13 -8.88 76.64 34.73
CA VAL A 13 -9.93 75.64 34.53
C VAL A 13 -10.08 74.84 35.83
N LYS A 14 -10.94 75.32 36.72
CA LYS A 14 -11.26 74.68 38.00
C LYS A 14 -12.30 73.61 37.75
N LEU A 15 -11.83 72.38 37.75
CA LEU A 15 -12.70 71.22 37.62
C LEU A 15 -13.75 71.21 38.76
N PRO A 16 -15.04 71.03 38.43
CA PRO A 16 -16.11 71.07 39.41
C PRO A 16 -16.00 69.91 40.41
N ARG A 17 -16.40 70.15 41.66
CA ARG A 17 -16.54 69.08 42.65
C ARG A 17 -17.74 68.24 42.30
N PHE A 18 -17.52 66.99 41.92
CA PHE A 18 -18.58 66.03 41.66
C PHE A 18 -18.92 65.28 42.95
N LEU A 19 -20.19 65.28 43.37
CA LEU A 19 -20.67 64.61 44.59
C LEU A 19 -19.90 64.98 45.88
N GLY A 20 -19.40 66.22 45.98
CA GLY A 20 -18.62 66.67 47.14
C GLY A 20 -17.15 66.23 47.17
N ILE A 21 -16.68 65.50 46.15
CA ILE A 21 -15.33 64.94 46.06
C ILE A 21 -14.39 65.94 45.36
N ARG A 22 -13.14 66.03 45.83
CA ARG A 22 -12.10 66.88 45.23
C ARG A 22 -11.64 66.30 43.87
N PRO A 23 -11.33 67.15 42.87
CA PRO A 23 -10.86 66.73 41.55
C PRO A 23 -9.82 65.62 41.49
N GLY A 24 -8.75 65.72 42.29
CA GLY A 24 -7.71 64.69 42.31
C GLY A 24 -8.20 63.30 42.72
N ILE A 25 -9.19 63.20 43.61
CA ILE A 25 -9.67 61.91 44.13
C ILE A 25 -10.57 61.21 43.11
N TYR A 26 -11.51 61.92 42.49
CA TYR A 26 -12.40 61.28 41.51
C TYR A 26 -11.63 60.94 40.22
N ILE A 27 -10.64 61.74 39.81
CA ILE A 27 -9.77 61.41 38.66
C ILE A 27 -8.92 60.17 38.95
N PHE A 28 -8.27 60.11 40.13
CA PHE A 28 -7.50 58.93 40.53
C PHE A 28 -8.38 57.68 40.57
N THR A 29 -9.60 57.79 41.12
CA THR A 29 -10.55 56.68 41.18
C THR A 29 -10.97 56.23 39.77
N LEU A 30 -11.26 57.16 38.86
CA LEU A 30 -11.56 56.84 37.46
C LEU A 30 -10.39 56.15 36.75
N LEU A 31 -9.15 56.61 36.94
CA LEU A 31 -7.96 55.98 36.38
C LEU A 31 -7.70 54.60 36.97
N ALA A 32 -7.92 54.40 38.27
CA ALA A 32 -7.80 53.10 38.92
C ALA A 32 -8.85 52.11 38.38
N ILE A 33 -10.11 52.53 38.24
CA ILE A 33 -11.18 51.72 37.65
C ILE A 33 -10.87 51.40 36.18
N GLY A 34 -10.45 52.40 35.40
CA GLY A 34 -10.06 52.21 34.00
C GLY A 34 -8.89 51.22 33.86
N THR A 35 -7.88 51.31 34.73
CA THR A 35 -6.75 50.39 34.75
C THR A 35 -7.19 48.97 35.10
N LEU A 36 -8.04 48.80 36.13
CA LEU A 36 -8.60 47.50 36.49
C LEU A 36 -9.44 46.89 35.37
N LEU A 37 -10.23 47.72 34.65
CA LEU A 37 -11.00 47.28 33.50
C LEU A 37 -10.09 46.80 32.36
N VAL A 38 -9.02 47.54 32.06
CA VAL A 38 -8.03 47.12 31.06
C VAL A 38 -7.36 45.81 31.47
N VAL A 39 -6.94 45.67 32.74
CA VAL A 39 -6.39 44.42 33.27
C VAL A 39 -7.41 43.28 33.17
N PHE A 40 -8.68 43.51 33.46
CA PHE A 40 -9.73 42.50 33.32
C PHE A 40 -9.93 42.08 31.85
N VAL A 41 -10.05 43.04 30.94
CA VAL A 41 -10.29 42.78 29.51
C VAL A 41 -9.10 42.09 28.85
N VAL A 42 -7.87 42.41 29.25
CA VAL A 42 -6.66 41.81 28.68
C VAL A 42 -6.30 40.49 29.37
N CYS A 43 -6.40 40.43 30.70
CA CYS A 43 -5.88 39.31 31.48
C CYS A 43 -6.94 38.24 31.81
N PHE A 44 -8.23 38.55 31.85
CA PHE A 44 -9.27 37.62 32.35
C PHE A 44 -10.37 37.33 31.33
N LEU A 45 -10.92 38.35 30.66
CA LEU A 45 -12.03 38.20 29.72
C LEU A 45 -11.78 37.16 28.61
N PRO A 46 -10.57 37.07 27.99
CA PRO A 46 -10.30 36.07 26.96
C PRO A 46 -10.35 34.63 27.50
N GLY A 47 -9.86 34.42 28.72
CA GLY A 47 -9.87 33.11 29.38
C GLY A 47 -11.26 32.67 29.82
N ILE A 48 -12.11 33.62 30.23
CA ILE A 48 -13.52 33.35 30.57
C ILE A 48 -14.32 32.95 29.32
N LEU A 49 -14.09 33.62 28.18
CA LEU A 49 -14.87 33.38 26.96
C LEU A 49 -14.38 32.17 26.15
N LYS A 50 -13.09 31.88 26.16
CA LYS A 50 -12.45 30.83 25.34
C LYS A 50 -11.47 30.00 26.15
N GLY A 51 -11.92 29.49 27.31
CA GLY A 51 -11.08 28.64 28.16
C GLY A 51 -10.83 27.27 27.52
N GLY A 52 -9.60 26.80 27.69
CA GLY A 52 -9.13 25.55 27.12
C GLY A 52 -7.61 25.47 27.10
N ARG A 53 -7.09 24.40 26.51
CA ARG A 53 -5.64 24.18 26.36
C ARG A 53 -5.30 23.65 24.98
N TYR A 54 -4.09 23.97 24.53
CA TYR A 54 -3.45 23.23 23.45
C TYR A 54 -2.89 21.93 24.02
N VAL A 55 -3.49 20.80 23.63
CA VAL A 55 -3.05 19.47 24.02
C VAL A 55 -2.15 18.90 22.94
N SER A 56 -0.94 18.50 23.32
CA SER A 56 0.00 17.76 22.50
C SER A 56 -0.18 16.27 22.77
N PHE A 57 -0.74 15.56 21.81
CA PHE A 57 -1.00 14.13 21.87
C PHE A 57 0.18 13.32 21.33
N SER A 58 0.67 12.37 22.13
CA SER A 58 1.61 11.33 21.72
C SER A 58 0.98 9.95 21.86
N SER A 59 1.60 8.93 21.27
CA SER A 59 1.17 7.53 21.32
C SER A 59 2.39 6.62 21.46
N PRO A 60 2.25 5.48 22.17
CA PRO A 60 3.30 4.46 22.20
C PRO A 60 3.53 3.81 20.83
N LEU A 61 2.53 3.83 19.93
CA LEU A 61 2.67 3.35 18.55
C LEU A 61 2.86 4.53 17.58
N ALA A 62 3.73 4.35 16.59
CA ALA A 62 4.03 5.35 15.58
C ALA A 62 2.79 5.70 14.74
N GLU A 63 2.61 6.97 14.38
CA GLU A 63 1.55 7.44 13.46
C GLU A 63 0.15 6.89 13.78
N THR A 64 -0.21 6.91 15.06
CA THR A 64 -1.53 6.48 15.52
C THR A 64 -2.58 7.53 15.18
N GLY A 65 -3.70 7.11 14.61
CA GLY A 65 -4.85 7.97 14.34
C GLY A 65 -5.51 8.45 15.62
N LEU A 66 -5.79 9.75 15.71
CA LEU A 66 -6.37 10.41 16.85
C LEU A 66 -7.79 10.89 16.54
N TYR A 67 -8.73 10.52 17.39
CA TYR A 67 -10.11 10.99 17.37
C TYR A 67 -10.44 11.66 18.69
N VAL A 68 -11.10 12.81 18.62
CA VAL A 68 -11.65 13.51 19.80
C VAL A 68 -13.13 13.75 19.56
N ASP A 69 -13.96 13.28 20.47
CA ASP A 69 -15.42 13.37 20.39
C ASP A 69 -15.96 12.91 19.02
N ASP A 70 -15.50 11.73 18.58
CA ASP A 70 -15.79 11.11 17.28
C ASP A 70 -15.28 11.84 16.02
N VAL A 71 -14.49 12.91 16.17
CA VAL A 71 -13.88 13.66 15.06
C VAL A 71 -12.42 13.27 14.88
N TYR A 72 -12.05 12.82 13.68
CA TYR A 72 -10.65 12.54 13.32
C TYR A 72 -9.83 13.83 13.22
N LEU A 73 -8.75 13.91 13.97
CA LEU A 73 -7.86 15.08 13.99
C LEU A 73 -6.57 14.88 13.20
N GLY A 74 -6.08 13.64 13.06
CA GLY A 74 -4.83 13.33 12.36
C GLY A 74 -4.02 12.21 13.03
N GLY A 75 -2.78 12.01 12.58
CA GLY A 75 -1.83 11.05 13.15
C GLY A 75 -0.94 11.68 14.23
N THR A 76 -0.64 10.95 15.30
CA THR A 76 0.29 11.39 16.36
C THR A 76 1.75 11.43 15.88
N PRO A 77 2.57 12.40 16.32
CA PRO A 77 2.25 13.45 17.30
C PRO A 77 1.42 14.59 16.69
N TYR A 78 0.42 15.07 17.43
CA TYR A 78 -0.49 16.11 16.97
C TYR A 78 -0.81 17.09 18.09
N GLN A 79 -0.88 18.39 17.80
CA GLN A 79 -1.26 19.41 18.78
C GLN A 79 -2.57 20.07 18.36
N TYR A 80 -3.57 20.03 19.25
CA TYR A 80 -4.90 20.59 18.99
C TYR A 80 -5.43 21.38 20.19
N PHE A 81 -6.23 22.42 19.93
CA PHE A 81 -6.87 23.17 21.01
C PHE A 81 -8.16 22.47 21.43
N LEU A 82 -8.25 22.10 22.71
CA LEU A 82 -9.48 21.60 23.31
C LEU A 82 -10.08 22.64 24.25
N SER A 83 -11.40 22.80 24.15
CA SER A 83 -12.18 23.57 25.12
C SER A 83 -12.07 22.96 26.52
N SER A 84 -12.34 23.74 27.55
CA SER A 84 -12.48 23.19 28.89
C SER A 84 -13.66 22.24 28.98
N GLY A 85 -13.49 21.12 29.69
CA GLY A 85 -14.52 20.10 29.85
C GLY A 85 -13.95 18.69 29.74
N SER A 86 -14.87 17.73 29.70
CA SER A 86 -14.55 16.32 29.46
C SER A 86 -14.60 16.05 27.96
N HIS A 87 -13.55 15.40 27.44
CA HIS A 87 -13.44 15.01 26.04
C HIS A 87 -13.12 13.53 25.95
N GLN A 88 -13.78 12.80 25.04
CA GLN A 88 -13.41 11.42 24.75
C GLN A 88 -12.30 11.40 23.70
N VAL A 89 -11.18 10.75 24.02
CA VAL A 89 -10.03 10.62 23.12
C VAL A 89 -9.85 9.15 22.76
N VAL A 90 -9.84 8.85 21.46
CA VAL A 90 -9.64 7.49 20.94
C VAL A 90 -8.39 7.48 20.06
N TYR A 91 -7.54 6.49 20.32
CA TYR A 91 -6.33 6.22 19.57
C TYR A 91 -6.54 4.94 18.76
N GLU A 92 -6.34 5.01 17.45
CA GLU A 92 -6.59 3.90 16.54
C GLU A 92 -5.39 3.67 15.61
N LYS A 93 -5.01 2.41 15.43
CA LYS A 93 -4.00 2.03 14.45
C LYS A 93 -4.45 0.81 13.66
N GLY A 94 -4.40 0.87 12.33
CA GLY A 94 -4.82 -0.22 11.46
C GLY A 94 -6.27 -0.70 11.71
N GLY A 95 -7.19 0.22 12.06
CA GLY A 95 -8.57 -0.12 12.42
C GLY A 95 -8.76 -0.69 13.82
N VAL A 96 -7.70 -0.79 14.64
CA VAL A 96 -7.74 -1.27 16.02
C VAL A 96 -7.65 -0.10 16.99
N LYS A 97 -8.64 0.05 17.87
CA LYS A 97 -8.61 1.03 18.96
C LYS A 97 -7.60 0.59 20.01
N ILE A 98 -6.45 1.24 20.08
CA ILE A 98 -5.34 0.87 20.99
C ILE A 98 -5.45 1.52 22.36
N ALA A 99 -6.19 2.63 22.47
CA ALA A 99 -6.57 3.26 23.72
C ALA A 99 -7.85 4.06 23.56
N THR A 100 -8.62 4.17 24.64
CA THR A 100 -9.79 5.05 24.74
C THR A 100 -9.80 5.64 26.15
N THR A 101 -9.76 6.96 26.24
CA THR A 101 -9.63 7.66 27.51
C THR A 101 -10.51 8.89 27.57
N GLU A 102 -10.93 9.24 28.78
CA GLU A 102 -11.63 10.48 29.05
C GLU A 102 -10.61 11.53 29.54
N LEU A 103 -10.42 12.59 28.76
CA LEU A 103 -9.47 13.66 29.04
C LEU A 103 -10.20 14.86 29.63
N GLN A 104 -9.84 15.20 30.87
CA GLN A 104 -10.34 16.42 31.52
C GLN A 104 -9.42 17.61 31.19
N VAL A 105 -9.99 18.63 30.54
CA VAL A 105 -9.32 19.90 30.23
C VAL A 105 -9.82 20.97 31.18
N ASP A 106 -8.92 21.54 31.97
CA ASP A 106 -9.25 22.59 32.93
C ASP A 106 -9.53 23.94 32.25
N HIS A 107 -9.97 24.92 33.04
CA HIS A 107 -10.42 26.23 32.58
C HIS A 107 -9.49 27.36 33.05
N PRO A 108 -8.30 27.53 32.42
CA PRO A 108 -7.40 28.61 32.78
C PRO A 108 -8.01 29.96 32.38
N VAL A 109 -8.10 30.89 33.33
CA VAL A 109 -8.73 32.21 33.10
C VAL A 109 -7.73 33.36 32.99
N PHE A 110 -6.53 33.22 33.54
CA PHE A 110 -5.56 34.32 33.66
C PHE A 110 -4.49 34.32 32.57
N LEU A 111 -4.31 35.48 31.92
CA LEU A 111 -3.33 35.76 30.86
C LEU A 111 -3.35 34.78 29.68
N THR A 112 -4.49 34.17 29.38
CA THR A 112 -4.64 33.20 28.28
C THR A 112 -4.44 33.80 26.90
N TYR A 113 -4.70 35.10 26.74
CA TYR A 113 -4.46 35.83 25.50
C TYR A 113 -2.96 36.05 25.21
N ILE A 114 -2.13 36.13 26.25
CA ILE A 114 -0.69 36.36 26.13
C ILE A 114 0.07 35.03 26.15
N PHE A 115 -0.36 34.08 26.98
CA PHE A 115 0.29 32.78 27.15
C PHE A 115 -0.69 31.64 26.87
N HIS A 116 -0.51 30.99 25.72
CA HIS A 116 -1.21 29.77 25.38
C HIS A 116 -0.90 28.67 26.41
N ARG A 117 -1.93 28.12 27.03
CA ARG A 117 -1.79 27.03 27.99
C ARG A 117 -1.64 25.71 27.24
N LYS A 118 -0.61 24.95 27.60
CA LYS A 118 -0.28 23.67 26.98
C LYS A 118 -0.52 22.51 27.94
N MET A 119 -0.78 21.34 27.40
CA MET A 119 -0.87 20.06 28.09
C MET A 119 -0.25 18.99 27.20
N GLN A 120 0.41 17.99 27.78
CA GLN A 120 0.87 16.82 27.04
C GLN A 120 0.04 15.62 27.50
N TYR A 121 -0.31 14.75 26.57
CA TYR A 121 -1.11 13.58 26.86
C TYR A 121 -0.65 12.37 26.03
N GLU A 122 -0.30 11.30 26.74
CA GLU A 122 0.09 10.01 26.17
C GLU A 122 -0.71 8.91 26.87
N PRO A 123 -1.44 8.05 26.13
CA PRO A 123 -2.20 6.98 26.72
C PRO A 123 -1.31 5.76 27.01
N ALA A 124 -1.66 4.98 28.02
CA ALA A 124 -1.14 3.62 28.12
C ALA A 124 -1.77 2.74 27.02
N LEU A 125 -0.97 1.87 26.42
CA LEU A 125 -1.48 0.86 25.50
C LEU A 125 -2.40 -0.10 26.26
N LYS A 126 -3.59 -0.38 25.72
CA LYS A 126 -4.46 -1.42 26.28
C LYS A 126 -3.84 -2.81 26.09
N ASP A 127 -4.33 -3.81 26.83
CA ASP A 127 -4.01 -5.20 26.55
C ASP A 127 -4.64 -5.62 25.21
N LEU A 128 -3.80 -5.82 24.20
CA LEU A 128 -4.22 -6.21 22.85
C LEU A 128 -4.38 -7.72 22.75
N SER A 129 -5.48 -8.16 22.15
CA SER A 129 -5.66 -9.57 21.77
C SER A 129 -4.70 -9.98 20.64
N LEU A 130 -4.46 -11.27 20.49
CA LEU A 130 -3.61 -11.79 19.39
C LEU A 130 -4.11 -11.35 18.01
N SER A 131 -5.43 -11.31 17.79
CA SER A 131 -6.01 -10.84 16.53
C SER A 131 -5.76 -9.34 16.29
N GLU A 132 -5.79 -8.53 17.34
CA GLU A 132 -5.50 -7.09 17.25
C GLU A 132 -4.01 -6.85 16.97
N LEU A 133 -3.12 -7.61 17.63
CA LEU A 133 -1.68 -7.59 17.35
C LEU A 133 -1.40 -7.98 15.89
N HIS A 134 -2.04 -9.04 15.39
CA HIS A 134 -1.92 -9.45 13.99
C HIS A 134 -2.43 -8.37 13.03
N ALA A 135 -3.55 -7.73 13.35
CA ALA A 135 -4.13 -6.67 12.51
C ALA A 135 -3.20 -5.45 12.41
N ILE A 136 -2.64 -4.98 13.53
CA ILE A 136 -1.69 -3.86 13.55
C ILE A 136 -0.39 -4.24 12.83
N ASN A 137 0.14 -5.43 13.08
CA ASN A 137 1.35 -5.91 12.40
C ASN A 137 1.13 -6.00 10.89
N LYS A 138 0.01 -6.58 10.45
CA LYS A 138 -0.38 -6.65 9.04
C LYS A 138 -0.54 -5.25 8.43
N PHE A 139 -1.16 -4.31 9.14
CA PHE A 139 -1.27 -2.93 8.68
C PHE A 139 0.11 -2.33 8.39
N ASN A 140 1.03 -2.40 9.36
CA ASN A 140 2.40 -1.89 9.19
C ASN A 140 3.17 -2.60 8.07
N LEU A 141 3.01 -3.91 7.90
CA LEU A 141 3.61 -4.63 6.78
C LEU A 141 3.06 -4.16 5.43
N ASN A 142 1.76 -3.84 5.32
CA ASN A 142 1.20 -3.28 4.09
C ASN A 142 1.71 -1.85 3.80
N GLU A 143 2.03 -1.06 4.82
CA GLU A 143 2.70 0.24 4.63
C GLU A 143 4.09 0.05 4.00
N ILE A 144 4.86 -0.95 4.46
CA ILE A 144 6.16 -1.30 3.86
C ILE A 144 6.00 -1.74 2.39
N VAL A 145 5.00 -2.56 2.09
CA VAL A 145 4.71 -2.98 0.71
C VAL A 145 4.33 -1.77 -0.16
N SER A 146 3.52 -0.85 0.36
CA SER A 146 3.12 0.35 -0.38
C SER A 146 4.30 1.26 -0.67
N GLU A 147 5.20 1.46 0.30
CA GLU A 147 6.44 2.23 0.13
C GLU A 147 7.38 1.56 -0.89
N SER A 148 7.37 0.22 -0.98
CA SER A 148 8.21 -0.53 -1.92
C SER A 148 7.90 -0.28 -3.40
N ALA A 149 6.70 0.22 -3.71
CA ALA A 149 6.34 0.62 -5.07
C ALA A 149 7.14 1.85 -5.55
N ILE A 150 7.71 2.63 -4.62
CA ILE A 150 8.54 3.80 -4.91
C ILE A 150 10.01 3.36 -4.97
N THR A 151 10.57 3.37 -6.17
CA THR A 151 11.96 2.91 -6.41
C THR A 151 12.99 4.04 -6.30
N SER A 152 12.55 5.30 -6.31
CA SER A 152 13.41 6.48 -6.19
C SER A 152 12.75 7.55 -5.33
N PHE A 153 13.53 8.13 -4.41
CA PHE A 153 13.10 9.20 -3.52
C PHE A 153 13.87 10.49 -3.81
N ASP A 154 13.19 11.62 -3.74
CA ASP A 154 13.73 12.95 -4.02
C ASP A 154 13.14 14.00 -3.05
N GLU A 155 13.32 15.29 -3.34
CA GLU A 155 12.82 16.37 -2.47
C GLU A 155 11.28 16.44 -2.41
N VAL A 156 10.59 15.94 -3.45
CA VAL A 156 9.13 15.88 -3.59
C VAL A 156 8.58 14.60 -2.99
N THR A 157 9.17 13.46 -3.36
CA THR A 157 8.81 12.13 -2.86
C THR A 157 9.78 11.74 -1.76
N ARG A 158 9.45 12.14 -0.53
CA ARG A 158 10.30 11.88 0.64
C ARG A 158 10.01 10.52 1.22
N TYR A 159 11.09 9.80 1.52
CA TYR A 159 11.01 8.50 2.17
C TYR A 159 10.41 8.59 3.57
N SER A 160 9.43 7.73 3.85
CA SER A 160 8.85 7.53 5.16
C SER A 160 9.54 6.34 5.87
N PRO A 161 10.05 6.47 7.11
CA PRO A 161 10.81 5.41 7.76
C PRO A 161 9.91 4.26 8.28
N VAL A 162 9.32 3.52 7.35
CA VAL A 162 8.32 2.46 7.59
C VAL A 162 8.86 1.28 8.39
N PHE A 163 10.15 0.93 8.28
CA PHE A 163 10.78 -0.14 9.07
C PHE A 163 11.04 0.29 10.51
N GLU A 164 11.63 1.46 10.76
CA GLU A 164 11.84 2.00 12.11
C GLU A 164 10.49 2.14 12.84
N LYS A 165 9.45 2.64 12.15
CA LYS A 165 8.07 2.73 12.67
C LYS A 165 7.52 1.36 13.06
N TRP A 166 7.63 0.37 12.16
CA TRP A 166 7.18 -1.00 12.44
C TRP A 166 7.93 -1.62 13.62
N ALA A 167 9.26 -1.45 13.69
CA ALA A 167 10.08 -1.99 14.79
C ALA A 167 9.72 -1.35 16.14
N ASN A 168 9.50 -0.03 16.17
CA ASN A 168 9.02 0.66 17.37
C ASN A 168 7.68 0.06 17.85
N ASP A 169 6.74 -0.14 16.93
CA ASP A 169 5.44 -0.72 17.28
C ASP A 169 5.56 -2.17 17.76
N ALA A 170 6.40 -2.99 17.10
CA ALA A 170 6.62 -4.37 17.48
C ALA A 170 7.17 -4.49 18.92
N ILE A 171 8.10 -3.59 19.28
CA ILE A 171 8.67 -3.50 20.64
C ILE A 171 7.61 -3.00 21.63
N ALA A 172 6.89 -1.93 21.31
CA ALA A 172 5.86 -1.35 22.18
C ALA A 172 4.72 -2.33 22.47
N MET A 173 4.29 -3.09 21.45
CA MET A 173 3.28 -4.14 21.57
C MET A 173 3.81 -5.44 22.20
N LYS A 174 5.13 -5.57 22.39
CA LYS A 174 5.80 -6.79 22.88
C LYS A 174 5.42 -8.02 22.05
N LEU A 175 5.50 -7.90 20.73
CA LEU A 175 5.24 -9.02 19.83
C LEU A 175 6.15 -10.22 20.17
N ASP A 176 5.59 -11.43 20.02
CA ASP A 176 6.34 -12.67 20.19
C ASP A 176 7.55 -12.73 19.24
N SER A 177 8.67 -13.27 19.71
CA SER A 177 9.93 -13.32 18.97
C SER A 177 9.79 -13.98 17.59
N LYS A 178 9.03 -15.07 17.49
CA LYS A 178 8.82 -15.76 16.20
C LYS A 178 8.01 -14.90 15.24
N MET A 179 7.03 -14.15 15.75
CA MET A 179 6.28 -13.18 14.96
C MET A 179 7.17 -12.04 14.47
N VAL A 180 8.02 -11.47 15.34
CA VAL A 180 8.97 -10.41 14.97
C VAL A 180 9.93 -10.90 13.88
N GLU A 181 10.52 -12.08 14.06
CA GLU A 181 11.44 -12.69 13.10
C GLU A 181 10.78 -12.95 11.75
N SER A 182 9.58 -13.53 11.73
CA SER A 182 8.85 -13.85 10.50
C SER A 182 8.36 -12.57 9.80
N SER A 183 7.89 -11.58 10.56
CA SER A 183 7.43 -10.30 10.01
C SER A 183 8.60 -9.51 9.41
N PHE A 184 9.73 -9.40 10.11
CA PHE A 184 10.91 -8.70 9.59
C PHE A 184 11.51 -9.44 8.39
N ALA A 185 11.52 -10.77 8.41
CA ALA A 185 11.97 -11.59 7.28
C ALA A 185 11.15 -11.31 6.02
N LEU A 186 9.83 -11.22 6.15
CA LEU A 186 8.94 -10.89 5.03
C LEU A 186 9.08 -9.43 4.61
N ALA A 187 9.08 -8.48 5.56
CA ALA A 187 9.23 -7.06 5.29
C ALA A 187 10.53 -6.76 4.52
N SER A 188 11.63 -7.41 4.90
CA SER A 188 12.93 -7.24 4.23
C SER A 188 12.91 -7.64 2.76
N GLN A 189 11.97 -8.48 2.31
CA GLN A 189 11.86 -8.86 0.89
C GLN A 189 11.29 -7.75 0.00
N PHE A 190 10.73 -6.70 0.61
CA PHE A 190 10.15 -5.55 -0.08
C PHE A 190 11.10 -4.35 -0.13
N ILE A 191 12.38 -4.52 0.23
CA ILE A 191 13.36 -3.44 0.08
C ILE A 191 13.64 -3.24 -1.41
N SER A 192 13.16 -2.12 -1.96
CA SER A 192 13.29 -1.75 -3.37
C SER A 192 14.12 -0.49 -3.61
N SER A 193 14.66 0.11 -2.54
CA SER A 193 15.47 1.33 -2.62
C SER A 193 16.53 1.42 -1.52
N LYS A 194 17.52 2.31 -1.73
CA LYS A 194 18.57 2.60 -0.75
C LYS A 194 18.06 3.18 0.57
N PRO A 195 17.11 4.16 0.59
CA PRO A 195 16.52 4.64 1.84
C PRO A 195 15.80 3.53 2.63
N MET A 196 15.07 2.64 1.96
CA MET A 196 14.43 1.49 2.61
C MET A 196 15.46 0.54 3.24
N LEU A 197 16.58 0.27 2.57
CA LEU A 197 17.66 -0.53 3.14
C LEU A 197 18.21 0.10 4.42
N GLN A 198 18.48 1.41 4.39
CA GLN A 198 19.03 2.11 5.56
C GLN A 198 18.07 2.09 6.76
N ASP A 199 16.78 2.27 6.50
CA ASP A 199 15.73 2.17 7.51
C ASP A 199 15.58 0.76 8.07
N ALA A 200 15.58 -0.26 7.20
CA ALA A 200 15.56 -1.67 7.61
C ALA A 200 16.78 -2.05 8.48
N LEU A 201 17.97 -1.52 8.18
CA LEU A 201 19.17 -1.76 8.99
C LEU A 201 19.05 -1.14 10.39
N LYS A 202 18.52 0.07 10.52
CA LYS A 202 18.26 0.69 11.84
C LYS A 202 17.18 -0.05 12.62
N ALA A 203 16.10 -0.45 11.95
CA ALA A 203 15.04 -1.26 12.54
C ALA A 203 15.59 -2.58 13.08
N LYS A 204 16.50 -3.23 12.35
CA LYS A 204 17.22 -4.42 12.82
C LYS A 204 18.02 -4.14 14.09
N GLU A 205 18.75 -3.02 14.16
CA GLU A 205 19.49 -2.62 15.37
C GLU A 205 18.55 -2.40 16.57
N MET A 206 17.41 -1.74 16.37
CA MET A 206 16.38 -1.54 17.40
C MET A 206 15.87 -2.87 17.94
N LEU A 207 15.55 -3.82 17.04
CA LEU A 207 15.07 -5.15 17.42
C LEU A 207 16.13 -5.98 18.14
N SER A 208 17.39 -5.96 17.68
CA SER A 208 18.50 -6.65 18.35
C SER A 208 18.79 -6.06 19.73
N ALA A 209 18.63 -4.75 19.92
CA ALA A 209 18.76 -4.11 21.23
C ALA A 209 17.63 -4.52 22.19
N ALA A 210 16.40 -4.66 21.68
CA ALA A 210 15.26 -5.12 22.46
C ALA A 210 15.30 -6.63 22.77
N ASN A 211 15.84 -7.44 21.85
CA ASN A 211 15.99 -8.88 21.99
C ASN A 211 17.28 -9.35 21.32
N SER A 212 18.29 -9.68 22.12
CA SER A 212 19.60 -10.13 21.63
C SER A 212 19.58 -11.45 20.87
N SER A 213 18.51 -12.25 20.99
CA SER A 213 18.34 -13.51 20.25
C SER A 213 17.70 -13.31 18.87
N PHE A 214 17.29 -12.09 18.52
CA PHE A 214 16.69 -11.79 17.23
C PHE A 214 17.64 -12.13 16.07
N SER A 215 17.26 -13.14 15.30
CA SER A 215 18.01 -13.56 14.11
C SER A 215 17.07 -14.22 13.11
N SER A 216 17.22 -13.85 11.84
CA SER A 216 16.53 -14.54 10.75
C SER A 216 17.46 -14.62 9.55
N ALA A 217 17.81 -15.83 9.15
CA ALA A 217 18.66 -16.09 7.98
C ALA A 217 18.05 -15.47 6.71
N LEU A 218 16.72 -15.52 6.58
CA LEU A 218 15.99 -14.97 5.44
C LEU A 218 16.04 -13.43 5.41
N SER A 219 15.94 -12.78 6.57
CA SER A 219 16.14 -11.33 6.65
C SER A 219 17.59 -10.93 6.37
N ALA A 220 18.57 -11.73 6.86
CA ALA A 220 19.98 -11.49 6.61
C ALA A 220 20.33 -11.61 5.12
N SER A 221 19.78 -12.62 4.41
CA SER A 221 19.98 -12.74 2.96
C SER A 221 19.35 -11.56 2.21
N ALA A 222 18.15 -11.13 2.59
CA ALA A 222 17.50 -9.99 1.94
C ALA A 222 18.29 -8.69 2.10
N LEU A 223 18.74 -8.39 3.31
CA LEU A 223 19.58 -7.22 3.57
C LEU A 223 20.92 -7.27 2.82
N LEU A 224 21.53 -8.45 2.72
CA LEU A 224 22.77 -8.65 1.96
C LEU A 224 22.56 -8.39 0.47
N PHE A 225 21.51 -8.95 -0.13
CA PHE A 225 21.22 -8.72 -1.55
C PHE A 225 20.83 -7.27 -1.79
N ALA A 226 19.94 -6.69 -0.99
CA ALA A 226 19.60 -5.27 -1.08
C ALA A 226 20.84 -4.37 -1.02
N ALA A 227 21.80 -4.65 -0.13
CA ALA A 227 23.07 -3.92 -0.06
C ALA A 227 23.87 -4.01 -1.37
N LYS A 228 23.89 -5.18 -2.03
CA LYS A 228 24.51 -5.35 -3.35
C LYS A 228 23.77 -4.61 -4.46
N LEU A 229 22.43 -4.57 -4.43
CA LEU A 229 21.61 -3.93 -5.47
C LEU A 229 21.72 -2.40 -5.48
N PHE A 230 21.94 -1.81 -4.30
CA PHE A 230 22.01 -0.35 -4.14
C PHE A 230 23.45 0.17 -3.91
N ASP A 231 24.43 -0.69 -4.15
CA ASP A 231 25.83 -0.33 -4.29
C ASP A 231 26.11 0.09 -5.74
N SER A 232 26.54 1.34 -5.93
CA SER A 232 26.77 1.93 -7.25
C SER A 232 27.89 1.26 -8.05
N ASP A 233 28.78 0.53 -7.38
CA ASP A 233 29.92 -0.14 -8.01
C ASP A 233 29.66 -1.61 -8.34
N SER A 234 28.52 -2.16 -7.92
CA SER A 234 28.17 -3.57 -8.11
C SER A 234 27.87 -3.89 -9.59
N LYS A 235 28.62 -4.84 -10.14
CA LYS A 235 28.41 -5.40 -11.49
C LYS A 235 28.29 -6.93 -11.47
N GLU A 236 27.99 -7.48 -10.30
CA GLU A 236 27.86 -8.92 -10.11
C GLU A 236 26.65 -9.44 -10.91
N ALA A 237 26.83 -10.55 -11.61
CA ALA A 237 25.72 -11.29 -12.20
C ALA A 237 25.11 -12.19 -11.12
N LEU A 238 23.81 -12.05 -10.89
CA LEU A 238 23.02 -12.80 -9.90
C LEU A 238 22.05 -13.74 -10.60
N GLY A 239 21.66 -14.80 -9.90
CA GLY A 239 20.73 -15.82 -10.41
C GLY A 239 21.42 -16.92 -11.22
N LEU A 240 20.64 -17.95 -11.53
CA LEU A 240 21.04 -19.07 -12.38
C LEU A 240 20.90 -18.70 -13.86
N ALA A 241 21.83 -19.16 -14.69
CA ALA A 241 21.71 -19.01 -16.13
C ALA A 241 20.53 -19.82 -16.69
N SER A 242 19.80 -19.23 -17.63
CA SER A 242 18.69 -19.88 -18.33
C SER A 242 19.21 -21.10 -19.09
N VAL A 243 18.56 -22.24 -18.88
CA VAL A 243 18.85 -23.48 -19.60
C VAL A 243 17.77 -23.69 -20.66
N GLN A 244 18.19 -24.01 -21.88
CA GLN A 244 17.26 -24.33 -22.94
C GLN A 244 16.49 -25.61 -22.57
N LEU A 245 15.16 -25.48 -22.51
CA LEU A 245 14.24 -26.56 -22.26
C LEU A 245 13.20 -26.55 -23.38
N LEU A 246 12.96 -27.70 -23.99
CA LEU A 246 11.89 -27.91 -24.96
C LEU A 246 10.91 -28.92 -24.36
N PRO A 247 10.04 -28.49 -23.43
CA PRO A 247 9.15 -29.42 -22.76
C PRO A 247 8.16 -29.98 -23.77
N THR A 248 7.98 -31.30 -23.75
CA THR A 248 6.97 -31.97 -24.58
C THR A 248 5.62 -31.87 -23.88
N ALA A 249 4.61 -31.39 -24.59
CA ALA A 249 3.25 -31.33 -24.10
C ALA A 249 2.35 -32.30 -24.88
N THR A 250 1.26 -32.74 -24.24
CA THR A 250 0.22 -33.53 -24.90
C THR A 250 -1.06 -32.70 -25.06
N PRO A 251 -1.76 -32.77 -26.21
CA PRO A 251 -3.02 -32.06 -26.40
C PRO A 251 -4.06 -32.42 -25.34
N ASP A 252 -4.78 -31.41 -24.85
CA ASP A 252 -5.93 -31.57 -23.96
C ASP A 252 -7.05 -30.58 -24.34
N SER A 253 -8.22 -30.76 -23.74
CA SER A 253 -9.30 -29.80 -23.89
C SER A 253 -10.11 -29.65 -22.61
N LEU A 254 -10.58 -28.43 -22.39
CA LEU A 254 -11.58 -28.10 -21.39
C LEU A 254 -12.90 -27.82 -22.14
N ARG A 255 -13.87 -28.71 -21.96
CA ARG A 255 -15.16 -28.64 -22.67
C ARG A 255 -16.20 -28.03 -21.73
N THR A 256 -16.86 -26.98 -22.20
CA THR A 256 -18.09 -26.46 -21.61
C THR A 256 -19.29 -26.89 -22.48
N GLY A 257 -20.51 -26.53 -22.09
CA GLY A 257 -21.68 -26.74 -22.95
C GLY A 257 -21.66 -25.86 -24.20
N GLU A 258 -20.96 -24.72 -24.14
CA GLU A 258 -21.04 -23.62 -25.10
C GLU A 258 -19.77 -23.47 -25.95
N PHE A 259 -18.62 -23.94 -25.46
CA PHE A 259 -17.34 -23.88 -26.18
C PHE A 259 -16.37 -24.99 -25.75
N VAL A 260 -15.29 -25.13 -26.52
CA VAL A 260 -14.17 -26.00 -26.17
C VAL A 260 -12.91 -25.14 -26.14
N GLN A 261 -12.23 -25.10 -24.99
CA GLN A 261 -10.91 -24.50 -24.87
C GLN A 261 -9.85 -25.57 -25.14
N ASN A 262 -9.06 -25.38 -26.19
CA ASN A 262 -7.88 -26.19 -26.44
C ASN A 262 -6.79 -25.89 -25.41
N GLY A 263 -6.06 -26.92 -25.01
CA GLY A 263 -4.95 -26.81 -24.08
C GLY A 263 -3.87 -27.84 -24.30
N LEU A 264 -2.81 -27.71 -23.50
CA LEU A 264 -1.62 -28.54 -23.53
C LEU A 264 -1.31 -28.99 -22.11
N THR A 265 -1.09 -30.28 -21.93
CA THR A 265 -0.72 -30.87 -20.64
C THR A 265 0.78 -31.03 -20.57
N TYR A 266 1.37 -30.46 -19.52
CA TYR A 266 2.76 -30.61 -19.14
C TYR A 266 2.87 -31.53 -17.93
N GLU A 267 3.81 -32.47 -17.96
CA GLU A 267 4.14 -33.29 -16.80
C GLU A 267 4.90 -32.48 -15.75
N ALA A 268 4.88 -32.94 -14.50
CA ALA A 268 5.64 -32.31 -13.43
C ALA A 268 7.13 -32.25 -13.79
N THR A 269 7.74 -31.08 -13.61
CA THR A 269 9.13 -30.85 -14.01
C THR A 269 9.80 -29.76 -13.19
N THR A 270 11.13 -29.81 -13.16
CA THR A 270 12.00 -28.82 -12.53
C THR A 270 12.84 -28.14 -13.59
N PHE A 271 12.92 -26.82 -13.55
CA PHE A 271 13.67 -26.03 -14.52
C PHE A 271 14.08 -24.67 -13.95
N VAL A 272 14.96 -23.97 -14.66
CA VAL A 272 15.35 -22.60 -14.31
C VAL A 272 14.36 -21.60 -14.90
N MET A 273 13.69 -20.83 -14.04
CA MET A 273 12.86 -19.69 -14.41
C MET A 273 13.63 -18.39 -14.18
N GLY A 274 13.81 -17.61 -15.25
CA GLY A 274 14.67 -16.43 -15.25
C GLY A 274 16.02 -16.71 -15.92
N ASP A 275 16.90 -15.73 -15.86
CA ASP A 275 18.28 -15.81 -16.36
C ASP A 275 19.23 -15.05 -15.42
N THR A 276 20.53 -15.04 -15.71
CA THR A 276 21.45 -14.16 -15.00
C THR A 276 21.05 -12.70 -15.20
N ALA A 277 20.92 -11.96 -14.10
CA ALA A 277 20.63 -10.54 -14.12
C ALA A 277 21.79 -9.77 -13.44
N LEU A 278 22.07 -8.56 -13.89
CA LEU A 278 23.00 -7.69 -13.15
C LEU A 278 22.39 -7.36 -11.78
N ALA A 279 23.24 -7.18 -10.77
CA ALA A 279 22.88 -6.78 -9.42
C ALA A 279 22.38 -5.31 -9.35
N ILE A 280 21.36 -5.00 -10.14
CA ILE A 280 20.72 -3.71 -10.28
C ILE A 280 19.21 -3.94 -10.15
N PHE A 281 18.53 -3.09 -9.38
CA PHE A 281 17.08 -3.12 -9.27
C PHE A 281 16.47 -2.18 -10.34
N PRO A 282 15.44 -2.59 -11.09
CA PRO A 282 14.65 -3.82 -10.97
C PRO A 282 15.09 -5.00 -11.85
N ASP A 283 16.22 -4.94 -12.57
CA ASP A 283 16.68 -6.01 -13.50
C ASP A 283 16.73 -7.40 -12.82
N THR A 284 17.07 -7.44 -11.53
CA THR A 284 17.06 -8.66 -10.72
C THR A 284 15.70 -9.34 -10.53
N ASN A 285 14.59 -8.70 -10.91
CA ASN A 285 13.30 -9.37 -11.03
C ASN A 285 13.32 -10.52 -12.06
N GLU A 286 14.26 -10.48 -13.01
CA GLU A 286 14.47 -11.54 -14.00
C GLU A 286 15.47 -12.61 -13.56
N ALA A 287 16.07 -12.48 -12.35
CA ALA A 287 17.08 -13.40 -11.85
C ALA A 287 16.61 -14.86 -11.86
N GLY A 288 17.46 -15.75 -12.38
CA GLY A 288 17.16 -17.16 -12.54
C GLY A 288 17.11 -17.91 -11.22
N ILE A 289 16.04 -18.67 -11.02
CA ILE A 289 15.85 -19.56 -9.88
C ILE A 289 15.38 -20.94 -10.34
N GLU A 290 15.77 -21.98 -9.61
CA GLU A 290 15.22 -23.31 -9.82
C GLU A 290 13.79 -23.37 -9.28
N VAL A 291 12.86 -23.75 -10.14
CA VAL A 291 11.45 -23.89 -9.81
C VAL A 291 10.93 -25.27 -10.21
N GLN A 292 9.83 -25.66 -9.59
CA GLN A 292 9.15 -26.92 -9.88
C GLN A 292 7.68 -26.63 -10.20
N THR A 293 7.16 -27.35 -11.18
CA THR A 293 5.73 -27.38 -11.51
C THR A 293 5.19 -28.78 -11.26
N GLU A 294 3.98 -28.86 -10.71
CA GLU A 294 3.18 -30.08 -10.74
C GLU A 294 2.60 -30.29 -12.13
N ARG A 295 2.05 -31.48 -12.42
CA ARG A 295 1.36 -31.75 -13.68
C ARG A 295 0.15 -30.81 -13.82
N PHE A 296 0.02 -30.15 -14.97
CA PHE A 296 -1.08 -29.23 -15.25
C PHE A 296 -1.38 -29.17 -16.74
N SER A 297 -2.57 -28.66 -17.07
CA SER A 297 -2.93 -28.27 -18.43
C SER A 297 -3.09 -26.76 -18.51
N ILE A 298 -2.71 -26.17 -19.63
CA ILE A 298 -2.84 -24.72 -19.89
C ILE A 298 -3.46 -24.47 -21.26
N ALA A 299 -4.30 -23.45 -21.37
CA ALA A 299 -4.97 -23.09 -22.62
C ALA A 299 -3.96 -22.70 -23.71
N THR A 300 -4.23 -23.07 -24.97
CA THR A 300 -3.37 -22.67 -26.10
C THR A 300 -3.52 -21.21 -26.48
N THR A 301 -4.61 -20.55 -26.08
CA THR A 301 -4.88 -19.13 -26.31
C THR A 301 -5.31 -18.43 -25.02
N PRO A 302 -5.18 -17.09 -24.93
CA PRO A 302 -5.81 -16.31 -23.87
C PRO A 302 -7.33 -16.47 -23.87
N VAL A 303 -7.96 -16.12 -22.75
CA VAL A 303 -9.43 -16.04 -22.67
C VAL A 303 -9.92 -14.98 -23.65
N SER A 304 -10.89 -15.34 -24.47
CA SER A 304 -11.43 -14.47 -25.51
C SER A 304 -12.59 -13.59 -25.00
N GLU A 305 -12.85 -12.48 -25.69
CA GLU A 305 -14.04 -11.66 -25.40
C GLU A 305 -15.35 -12.45 -25.58
N TYR A 306 -15.40 -13.43 -26.49
CA TYR A 306 -16.58 -14.32 -26.62
C TYR A 306 -16.80 -15.18 -25.38
N GLN A 307 -15.74 -15.81 -24.87
CA GLN A 307 -15.83 -16.60 -23.63
C GLN A 307 -16.23 -15.71 -22.44
N TRP A 308 -15.71 -14.49 -22.39
CA TRP A 308 -16.10 -13.51 -21.38
C TRP A 308 -17.56 -13.08 -21.50
N ALA A 309 -18.09 -12.96 -22.71
CA ALA A 309 -19.51 -12.66 -22.92
C ALA A 309 -20.44 -13.75 -22.36
N LEU A 310 -20.08 -15.03 -22.54
CA LEU A 310 -20.80 -16.15 -21.94
C LEU A 310 -20.73 -16.13 -20.41
N PHE A 311 -19.59 -15.74 -19.85
CA PHE A 311 -19.46 -15.55 -18.40
C PHE A 311 -20.41 -14.45 -17.88
N ILE A 312 -20.47 -13.30 -18.55
CA ILE A 312 -21.36 -12.19 -18.17
C ILE A 312 -22.85 -12.60 -18.27
N GLU A 313 -23.24 -13.36 -19.29
CA GLU A 313 -24.63 -13.80 -19.47
C GLU A 313 -25.17 -14.60 -18.27
N GLU A 314 -24.32 -15.46 -17.69
CA GLU A 314 -24.65 -16.24 -16.50
C GLU A 314 -24.34 -15.53 -15.18
N ASN A 315 -23.54 -14.46 -15.25
CA ASN A 315 -23.07 -13.71 -14.10
C ASN A 315 -23.26 -12.20 -14.31
N PRO A 316 -24.51 -11.72 -14.42
CA PRO A 316 -24.80 -10.34 -14.81
C PRO A 316 -24.23 -9.29 -13.83
N GLN A 317 -23.87 -9.66 -12.60
CA GLN A 317 -23.15 -8.79 -11.67
C GLN A 317 -21.77 -8.34 -12.17
N TRP A 318 -21.17 -9.05 -13.12
CA TRP A 318 -19.92 -8.69 -13.79
C TRP A 318 -20.14 -7.93 -15.10
N ASP A 319 -21.40 -7.62 -15.46
CA ASP A 319 -21.66 -6.71 -16.57
C ASP A 319 -21.14 -5.30 -16.27
N VAL A 320 -20.70 -4.57 -17.32
CA VAL A 320 -20.16 -3.21 -17.20
C VAL A 320 -21.15 -2.23 -16.55
N SER A 321 -22.46 -2.47 -16.67
CA SER A 321 -23.50 -1.68 -16.01
C SER A 321 -23.42 -1.73 -14.47
N ASN A 322 -22.75 -2.74 -13.89
CA ASN A 322 -22.55 -2.90 -12.46
C ASN A 322 -21.19 -2.37 -11.96
N LYS A 323 -20.41 -1.66 -12.81
CA LYS A 323 -19.06 -1.17 -12.49
C LYS A 323 -18.97 -0.46 -11.15
N ASP A 324 -19.86 0.49 -10.88
CA ASP A 324 -19.84 1.27 -9.62
C ASP A 324 -19.96 0.37 -8.38
N ALA A 325 -20.75 -0.70 -8.46
CA ALA A 325 -20.91 -1.65 -7.37
C ALA A 325 -19.66 -2.53 -7.20
N LEU A 326 -19.03 -2.93 -8.30
CA LEU A 326 -17.77 -3.70 -8.29
C LEU A 326 -16.62 -2.84 -7.74
N GLN A 327 -16.53 -1.57 -8.12
CA GLN A 327 -15.53 -0.62 -7.61
C GLN A 327 -15.70 -0.38 -6.11
N LYS A 328 -16.94 -0.16 -5.62
CA LYS A 328 -17.21 -0.01 -4.18
C LYS A 328 -16.81 -1.25 -3.37
N LYS A 329 -16.84 -2.44 -3.98
CA LYS A 329 -16.36 -3.69 -3.37
C LYS A 329 -14.85 -3.90 -3.51
N GLY A 330 -14.13 -2.98 -4.17
CA GLY A 330 -12.70 -3.11 -4.45
C GLY A 330 -12.38 -4.31 -5.33
N LEU A 331 -13.25 -4.64 -6.29
CA LEU A 331 -13.07 -5.76 -7.22
C LEU A 331 -12.43 -5.32 -8.54
N VAL A 332 -12.69 -4.09 -8.96
CA VAL A 332 -12.23 -3.51 -10.23
C VAL A 332 -11.95 -2.02 -10.03
N ASP A 333 -11.25 -1.39 -10.98
CA ASP A 333 -11.07 0.06 -11.06
C ASP A 333 -12.05 0.72 -12.06
N GLU A 334 -11.81 1.98 -12.40
CA GLU A 334 -12.66 2.77 -13.31
C GLU A 334 -12.63 2.35 -14.77
N TYR A 335 -11.60 1.59 -15.18
CA TYR A 335 -11.36 1.14 -16.54
C TYR A 335 -11.96 -0.23 -16.85
N TYR A 336 -12.70 -0.84 -15.91
CA TYR A 336 -13.35 -2.13 -16.11
C TYR A 336 -14.20 -2.17 -17.40
N LEU A 337 -13.85 -3.08 -18.31
CA LEU A 337 -14.41 -3.28 -19.65
C LEU A 337 -14.45 -2.01 -20.51
N SER A 338 -13.60 -1.02 -20.23
CA SER A 338 -13.54 0.21 -20.99
C SER A 338 -13.22 -0.06 -22.46
N GLY A 339 -14.07 0.41 -23.37
CA GLY A 339 -13.90 0.22 -24.81
C GLY A 339 -14.15 -1.20 -25.34
N ILE A 340 -14.62 -2.13 -24.50
CA ILE A 340 -14.95 -3.50 -24.90
C ILE A 340 -16.44 -3.75 -24.69
N LEU A 341 -17.08 -4.36 -25.69
CA LEU A 341 -18.48 -4.80 -25.60
C LEU A 341 -18.53 -6.30 -25.92
N PRO A 342 -18.26 -7.17 -24.94
CA PRO A 342 -18.34 -8.62 -25.13
C PRO A 342 -19.71 -9.02 -25.66
N SER A 343 -19.75 -9.88 -26.67
CA SER A 343 -20.99 -10.31 -27.32
C SER A 343 -21.02 -11.81 -27.59
N VAL A 344 -22.13 -12.45 -27.23
CA VAL A 344 -22.44 -13.84 -27.63
C VAL A 344 -22.93 -13.93 -29.07
N VAL A 345 -23.35 -12.81 -29.67
CA VAL A 345 -23.82 -12.74 -31.06
C VAL A 345 -22.64 -12.63 -32.04
N PHE A 346 -21.64 -11.82 -31.69
CA PHE A 346 -20.42 -11.64 -32.48
C PHE A 346 -19.24 -12.34 -31.80
N ALA A 347 -19.14 -13.65 -32.01
CA ALA A 347 -18.05 -14.45 -31.46
C ALA A 347 -16.69 -13.98 -32.02
N THR A 348 -15.84 -13.48 -31.12
CA THR A 348 -14.48 -13.01 -31.43
C THR A 348 -13.48 -13.78 -30.58
N GLY A 349 -12.38 -14.20 -31.20
CA GLY A 349 -11.25 -14.85 -30.54
C GLY A 349 -10.22 -13.86 -29.96
N LYS A 350 -10.48 -12.55 -30.04
CA LYS A 350 -9.61 -11.54 -29.44
C LYS A 350 -9.50 -11.76 -27.93
N PRO A 351 -8.31 -11.64 -27.33
CA PRO A 351 -8.13 -11.71 -25.89
C PRO A 351 -9.02 -10.69 -25.18
N ILE A 352 -9.67 -11.11 -24.09
CA ILE A 352 -10.28 -10.17 -23.16
C ILE A 352 -9.18 -9.32 -22.49
N HIS A 353 -9.42 -8.02 -22.37
CA HIS A 353 -8.56 -7.09 -21.65
C HIS A 353 -9.42 -6.08 -20.85
N ASN A 354 -8.84 -5.07 -20.21
CA ASN A 354 -9.57 -4.15 -19.31
C ASN A 354 -10.36 -4.88 -18.21
N ILE A 355 -9.77 -5.94 -17.67
CA ILE A 355 -10.32 -6.72 -16.55
C ILE A 355 -9.30 -6.75 -15.41
N SER A 356 -9.79 -6.86 -14.18
CA SER A 356 -8.92 -7.00 -13.01
C SER A 356 -8.54 -8.46 -12.78
N PHE A 357 -7.46 -8.68 -12.02
CA PHE A 357 -7.08 -10.02 -11.57
C PHE A 357 -8.23 -10.72 -10.82
N LYS A 358 -8.94 -9.98 -9.97
CA LYS A 358 -10.11 -10.51 -9.23
C LYS A 358 -11.26 -10.93 -10.14
N ALA A 359 -11.49 -10.20 -11.25
CA ALA A 359 -12.46 -10.61 -12.26
C ALA A 359 -12.02 -11.89 -12.97
N ALA A 360 -10.73 -12.01 -13.31
CA ALA A 360 -10.17 -13.24 -13.89
C ALA A 360 -10.33 -14.45 -12.95
N GLN A 361 -10.14 -14.26 -11.64
CA GLN A 361 -10.40 -15.31 -10.64
C GLN A 361 -11.87 -15.73 -10.59
N ALA A 362 -12.80 -14.79 -10.72
CA ALA A 362 -14.23 -15.08 -10.78
C ALA A 362 -14.60 -15.89 -12.04
N PHE A 363 -13.99 -15.57 -13.19
CA PHE A 363 -14.13 -16.34 -14.42
C PHE A 363 -13.61 -17.78 -14.25
N CYS A 364 -12.44 -17.96 -13.64
CA CYS A 364 -11.90 -19.30 -13.34
C CYS A 364 -12.80 -20.09 -12.38
N SER A 365 -13.42 -19.42 -11.40
CA SER A 365 -14.37 -20.03 -10.47
C SER A 365 -15.63 -20.52 -11.20
N TRP A 366 -16.19 -19.68 -12.08
CA TRP A 366 -17.32 -20.05 -12.93
C TRP A 366 -17.01 -21.25 -13.83
N LEU A 367 -15.84 -21.27 -14.48
CA LEU A 367 -15.43 -22.44 -15.28
C LEU A 367 -15.20 -23.70 -14.45
N THR A 368 -14.74 -23.55 -13.22
CA THR A 368 -14.59 -24.67 -12.29
C THR A 368 -15.95 -25.30 -12.00
N GLU A 369 -16.95 -24.48 -11.68
CA GLU A 369 -18.32 -24.93 -11.44
C GLU A 369 -18.93 -25.59 -12.68
N LYS A 370 -18.73 -24.99 -13.87
CA LYS A 370 -19.27 -25.52 -15.12
C LYS A 370 -18.68 -26.85 -15.54
N THR A 371 -17.38 -27.03 -15.35
CA THR A 371 -16.65 -28.17 -15.94
C THR A 371 -16.39 -29.29 -14.95
N GLY A 372 -16.52 -29.01 -13.64
CA GLY A 372 -16.11 -29.92 -12.57
C GLY A 372 -14.60 -30.13 -12.46
N LYS A 373 -13.78 -29.45 -13.28
CA LYS A 373 -12.32 -29.42 -13.17
C LYS A 373 -11.90 -28.17 -12.42
N LYS A 374 -10.83 -28.25 -11.61
CA LYS A 374 -10.27 -27.07 -10.97
C LYS A 374 -9.55 -26.20 -12.01
N VAL A 375 -10.16 -25.08 -12.38
CA VAL A 375 -9.65 -24.08 -13.33
C VAL A 375 -9.08 -22.90 -12.56
N PHE A 376 -7.92 -22.40 -12.98
CA PHE A 376 -7.18 -21.35 -12.27
C PHE A 376 -6.34 -20.50 -13.23
N ILE A 377 -5.82 -19.38 -12.74
CA ILE A 377 -4.83 -18.56 -13.45
C ILE A 377 -3.45 -19.20 -13.21
N PRO A 378 -2.65 -19.52 -14.25
CA PRO A 378 -1.37 -20.17 -14.06
C PRO A 378 -0.44 -19.31 -13.20
N ASN A 379 0.39 -19.94 -12.37
CA ASN A 379 1.49 -19.23 -11.71
C ASN A 379 2.63 -18.94 -12.71
N GLN A 380 3.62 -18.16 -12.31
CA GLN A 380 4.75 -17.80 -13.18
C GLN A 380 5.52 -19.02 -13.71
N GLU A 381 5.65 -20.06 -12.89
CA GLU A 381 6.39 -21.27 -13.24
C GLU A 381 5.69 -21.99 -14.39
N GLN A 382 4.37 -22.21 -14.24
CA GLN A 382 3.53 -22.83 -15.26
C GLN A 382 3.50 -22.02 -16.55
N TRP A 383 3.34 -20.70 -16.44
CA TRP A 383 3.36 -19.80 -17.59
C TRP A 383 4.71 -19.85 -18.33
N THR A 384 5.82 -19.80 -17.59
CA THR A 384 7.17 -19.82 -18.17
C THR A 384 7.47 -21.15 -18.86
N LEU A 385 7.02 -22.27 -18.28
CA LEU A 385 7.17 -23.58 -18.90
C LEU A 385 6.44 -23.66 -20.25
N ALA A 386 5.21 -23.15 -20.31
CA ALA A 386 4.45 -23.08 -21.55
C ALA A 386 5.11 -22.15 -22.58
N CYS A 387 5.69 -21.03 -22.13
CA CYS A 387 6.41 -20.09 -22.99
C CYS A 387 7.68 -20.73 -23.59
N LYS A 388 8.43 -21.49 -22.79
CA LYS A 388 9.61 -22.24 -23.27
C LYS A 388 9.26 -23.30 -24.32
N ALA A 389 8.12 -23.98 -24.19
CA ALA A 389 7.60 -24.86 -25.26
C ALA A 389 7.17 -24.12 -26.53
N ALA A 390 6.79 -22.84 -26.40
CA ALA A 390 6.36 -21.99 -27.51
C ALA A 390 7.50 -21.17 -28.15
N VAL A 391 8.78 -21.46 -27.85
CA VAL A 391 9.94 -20.65 -28.31
C VAL A 391 10.02 -20.41 -29.83
N ALA A 392 9.44 -21.31 -30.63
CA ALA A 392 9.40 -21.17 -32.10
C ALA A 392 8.29 -20.23 -32.60
N LYS A 393 7.33 -19.84 -31.75
CA LYS A 393 6.24 -18.93 -32.09
C LYS A 393 6.77 -17.48 -32.09
N PRO A 394 6.42 -16.66 -33.09
CA PRO A 394 6.85 -15.26 -33.13
C PRO A 394 6.14 -14.42 -32.05
N TYR A 395 6.71 -13.25 -31.77
CA TYR A 395 6.06 -12.23 -30.96
C TYR A 395 4.76 -11.75 -31.61
N GLU A 396 3.64 -11.82 -30.90
CA GLU A 396 2.32 -11.43 -31.40
C GLU A 396 2.12 -9.90 -31.32
N LYS A 397 1.95 -9.26 -32.48
CA LYS A 397 1.83 -7.80 -32.61
C LYS A 397 0.40 -7.31 -32.79
N SER A 398 -0.58 -8.20 -32.58
CA SER A 398 -1.99 -7.88 -32.73
C SER A 398 -2.84 -8.59 -31.67
N LEU A 399 -4.09 -8.18 -31.55
CA LEU A 399 -5.10 -8.92 -30.76
C LEU A 399 -5.76 -10.06 -31.55
N THR A 400 -5.38 -10.27 -32.82
CA THR A 400 -5.95 -11.32 -33.67
C THR A 400 -5.03 -12.53 -33.68
N ILE A 401 -5.15 -13.36 -32.64
CA ILE A 401 -4.27 -14.52 -32.44
C ILE A 401 -4.70 -15.66 -33.36
N THR A 402 -3.75 -16.20 -34.13
CA THR A 402 -3.97 -17.38 -34.98
C THR A 402 -3.27 -18.59 -34.39
N ASP A 403 -4.04 -19.56 -33.90
CA ASP A 403 -3.55 -20.82 -33.33
C ASP A 403 -3.80 -21.99 -34.31
N ALA A 404 -3.04 -22.05 -35.40
CA ALA A 404 -3.34 -22.95 -36.52
C ALA A 404 -2.96 -24.43 -36.28
N ASP A 405 -1.96 -24.71 -35.43
CA ASP A 405 -1.41 -26.06 -35.24
C ASP A 405 -1.74 -26.67 -33.87
N HIS A 406 -2.21 -25.86 -32.90
CA HIS A 406 -2.46 -26.23 -31.51
C HIS A 406 -1.31 -27.02 -30.85
N SER A 407 -0.09 -26.90 -31.39
CA SER A 407 1.06 -27.74 -31.02
C SER A 407 1.83 -27.17 -29.82
N SER A 408 1.74 -25.85 -29.64
CA SER A 408 2.25 -25.08 -28.51
C SER A 408 1.32 -23.90 -28.26
N ALA A 409 1.41 -23.30 -27.06
CA ALA A 409 0.59 -22.14 -26.73
C ALA A 409 0.93 -20.94 -27.64
N SER A 410 -0.09 -20.32 -28.20
CA SER A 410 0.01 -19.13 -29.04
C SER A 410 -0.02 -17.86 -28.18
N ALA A 411 0.62 -16.79 -28.68
CA ALA A 411 0.74 -15.50 -28.01
C ALA A 411 1.22 -15.60 -26.55
N MET A 412 2.24 -16.44 -26.28
CA MET A 412 2.96 -16.40 -25.00
C MET A 412 3.83 -15.13 -24.92
N LEU A 413 4.31 -14.61 -26.05
CA LEU A 413 4.99 -13.32 -26.13
C LEU A 413 4.20 -12.41 -27.07
N GLY A 414 3.82 -11.22 -26.58
CA GLY A 414 2.95 -10.28 -27.27
C GLY A 414 1.46 -10.60 -27.09
N GLY A 415 0.60 -9.95 -27.87
CA GLY A 415 -0.84 -10.01 -27.66
C GLY A 415 -1.23 -9.17 -26.44
N VAL A 416 -1.42 -9.78 -25.28
CA VAL A 416 -1.73 -9.09 -24.02
C VAL A 416 -0.77 -9.53 -22.92
N TRP A 417 -0.46 -8.63 -21.99
CA TRP A 417 0.10 -9.04 -20.71
C TRP A 417 -0.85 -10.01 -20.02
N GLU A 418 -0.33 -11.11 -19.50
CA GLU A 418 -1.15 -12.13 -18.87
C GLU A 418 -0.94 -12.17 -17.37
N PHE A 419 -2.04 -12.08 -16.63
CA PHE A 419 -2.04 -12.34 -15.19
C PHE A 419 -1.43 -13.71 -14.87
N THR A 420 -0.63 -13.74 -13.80
CA THR A 420 -0.21 -14.98 -13.14
C THR A 420 -0.67 -14.99 -11.69
N ASP A 421 -0.95 -16.18 -11.14
CA ASP A 421 -1.25 -16.34 -9.70
C ASP A 421 0.04 -16.36 -8.87
N SER A 422 0.85 -15.32 -9.01
CA SER A 422 2.09 -15.13 -8.27
C SER A 422 2.23 -13.69 -7.81
N SER A 423 2.38 -13.50 -6.49
CA SER A 423 2.63 -12.20 -5.88
C SER A 423 3.96 -11.62 -6.33
N TYR A 424 3.96 -10.32 -6.61
CA TYR A 424 5.19 -9.57 -6.81
C TYR A 424 5.85 -9.25 -5.48
N ILE A 425 7.07 -9.78 -5.28
CA ILE A 425 7.90 -9.54 -4.10
C ILE A 425 9.33 -9.26 -4.58
N PRO A 426 9.85 -8.03 -4.45
CA PRO A 426 11.07 -7.56 -5.09
C PRO A 426 12.28 -8.49 -4.97
N LEU A 427 12.60 -8.94 -3.75
CA LEU A 427 13.82 -9.72 -3.51
C LEU A 427 13.60 -11.24 -3.52
N SER A 428 12.38 -11.71 -3.79
CA SER A 428 12.02 -13.13 -3.64
C SER A 428 12.83 -14.07 -4.53
N ARG A 429 13.28 -13.63 -5.72
CA ARG A 429 14.13 -14.43 -6.62
C ARG A 429 15.61 -14.45 -6.23
N LEU A 430 16.04 -13.56 -5.33
CA LEU A 430 17.41 -13.53 -4.82
C LEU A 430 17.55 -14.27 -3.49
N THR A 431 16.45 -14.44 -2.77
CA THR A 431 16.40 -15.13 -1.48
C THR A 431 15.70 -16.49 -1.61
N ASP A 432 15.13 -17.01 -0.51
CA ASP A 432 14.35 -18.25 -0.55
C ASP A 432 12.93 -17.99 -1.05
N TYR A 433 12.76 -18.08 -2.37
CA TYR A 433 11.51 -17.85 -3.09
C TYR A 433 10.29 -18.59 -2.50
N ARG A 434 10.45 -19.88 -2.13
CA ARG A 434 9.35 -20.71 -1.59
C ARG A 434 8.97 -20.30 -0.17
N SER A 435 9.97 -20.06 0.68
CA SER A 435 9.74 -19.59 2.04
C SER A 435 9.10 -18.21 2.06
N VAL A 436 9.52 -17.31 1.18
CA VAL A 436 8.94 -15.97 1.03
C VAL A 436 7.48 -16.02 0.59
N SER A 437 7.15 -16.83 -0.42
CA SER A 437 5.76 -17.03 -0.85
C SER A 437 4.88 -17.60 0.28
N SER A 438 5.42 -18.54 1.06
CA SER A 438 4.69 -19.13 2.20
C SER A 438 4.46 -18.12 3.32
N LEU A 439 5.44 -17.26 3.61
CA LEU A 439 5.30 -16.17 4.59
C LEU A 439 4.28 -15.13 4.12
N GLN A 440 4.33 -14.70 2.85
CA GLN A 440 3.36 -13.74 2.31
C GLN A 440 1.91 -14.23 2.51
N LYS A 441 1.64 -15.51 2.23
CA LYS A 441 0.32 -16.13 2.46
C LYS A 441 -0.04 -16.18 3.94
N THR A 442 0.92 -16.49 4.82
CA THR A 442 0.71 -16.57 6.27
C THR A 442 0.27 -15.23 6.86
N PHE A 443 0.85 -14.12 6.37
CA PHE A 443 0.50 -12.78 6.81
C PHE A 443 -0.65 -12.13 6.00
N ASP A 444 -1.12 -12.81 4.94
CA ASP A 444 -2.17 -12.33 4.04
C ASP A 444 -1.89 -10.89 3.55
N LEU A 445 -0.64 -10.63 3.16
CA LEU A 445 -0.22 -9.30 2.71
C LEU A 445 -0.79 -8.98 1.33
N LYS A 446 -1.25 -7.75 1.17
CA LYS A 446 -1.70 -7.26 -0.13
C LYS A 446 -0.48 -6.99 -0.99
N THR A 447 -0.34 -7.73 -2.08
CA THR A 447 0.72 -7.55 -3.06
C THR A 447 0.12 -7.35 -4.43
N ASP A 448 0.87 -6.67 -5.29
CA ASP A 448 0.60 -6.71 -6.72
C ASP A 448 0.82 -8.13 -7.26
N MET A 449 0.18 -8.43 -8.39
CA MET A 449 0.31 -9.71 -9.09
C MET A 449 1.25 -9.56 -10.26
N ILE A 450 2.01 -10.62 -10.53
CA ILE A 450 2.92 -10.63 -11.66
C ILE A 450 2.14 -10.85 -12.95
N VAL A 451 2.49 -10.07 -13.97
CA VAL A 451 2.07 -10.26 -15.35
C VAL A 451 3.26 -10.60 -16.24
N LYS A 452 3.01 -11.41 -17.28
CA LYS A 452 4.04 -11.95 -18.18
C LYS A 452 3.67 -11.73 -19.65
N GLY A 453 4.65 -11.85 -20.54
CA GLY A 453 4.44 -11.95 -21.99
C GLY A 453 4.51 -10.66 -22.80
N GLY A 454 4.29 -9.50 -22.20
CA GLY A 454 4.18 -8.25 -22.96
C GLY A 454 2.89 -8.13 -23.76
N SER A 455 2.63 -6.95 -24.31
CA SER A 455 1.47 -6.68 -25.15
C SER A 455 1.86 -6.45 -26.61
N TYR A 456 0.85 -6.41 -27.48
CA TYR A 456 1.00 -6.04 -28.88
C TYR A 456 1.62 -4.64 -29.12
N LEU A 457 1.67 -3.78 -28.08
CA LEU A 457 2.26 -2.43 -28.14
C LEU A 457 3.71 -2.38 -27.65
N ASN A 458 4.19 -3.40 -26.94
CA ASN A 458 5.57 -3.41 -26.47
C ASN A 458 6.56 -3.63 -27.63
N ASN A 459 7.78 -3.12 -27.46
CA ASN A 459 8.86 -3.40 -28.40
C ASN A 459 9.29 -4.88 -28.24
N PRO A 460 9.18 -5.74 -29.28
CA PRO A 460 9.54 -7.15 -29.18
C PRO A 460 10.99 -7.41 -28.75
N SER A 461 11.91 -6.46 -28.96
CA SER A 461 13.31 -6.61 -28.54
C SER A 461 13.53 -6.41 -27.04
N THR A 462 12.50 -5.97 -26.30
CA THR A 462 12.58 -5.64 -24.87
C THR A 462 11.80 -6.63 -24.00
N ILE A 463 11.08 -7.57 -24.61
CA ILE A 463 10.24 -8.53 -23.91
C ILE A 463 10.78 -9.94 -24.21
N THR A 464 11.01 -10.70 -23.15
CA THR A 464 11.46 -12.09 -23.19
C THR A 464 10.54 -12.96 -22.34
N GLU A 465 10.77 -14.28 -22.30
CA GLU A 465 10.12 -15.16 -21.35
C GLU A 465 10.47 -14.84 -19.88
N HIS A 466 11.53 -14.06 -19.66
CA HIS A 466 12.04 -13.69 -18.34
C HIS A 466 11.40 -12.41 -17.81
N THR A 467 10.97 -11.51 -18.69
CA THR A 467 10.36 -10.22 -18.34
C THR A 467 9.21 -10.37 -17.35
N VAL A 468 9.23 -9.53 -16.32
CA VAL A 468 8.26 -9.48 -15.22
C VAL A 468 7.63 -8.10 -15.18
N GLY A 469 6.31 -8.03 -15.33
CA GLY A 469 5.53 -6.86 -14.93
C GLY A 469 4.82 -7.13 -13.61
N ALA A 470 4.38 -6.07 -12.93
CA ALA A 470 3.57 -6.15 -11.72
C ALA A 470 2.39 -5.19 -11.84
N VAL A 471 1.23 -5.61 -11.34
CA VAL A 471 -0.01 -4.83 -11.41
C VAL A 471 -0.90 -5.09 -10.20
N SER A 472 -1.59 -4.07 -9.73
CA SER A 472 -2.54 -4.21 -8.63
C SER A 472 -3.67 -5.20 -8.96
N THR A 473 -4.13 -5.94 -7.97
CA THR A 473 -5.21 -6.94 -8.12
C THR A 473 -6.53 -6.36 -8.65
N VAL A 474 -6.73 -5.05 -8.55
CA VAL A 474 -7.94 -4.34 -9.01
C VAL A 474 -7.76 -3.58 -10.32
N ALA A 475 -6.52 -3.42 -10.79
CA ALA A 475 -6.24 -2.61 -11.96
C ALA A 475 -6.74 -3.29 -13.25
N CYS A 476 -7.43 -2.53 -14.09
CA CYS A 476 -7.98 -2.99 -15.37
C CYS A 476 -7.23 -2.28 -16.52
N GLY A 477 -6.15 -2.91 -16.99
CA GLY A 477 -5.33 -2.35 -18.07
C GLY A 477 -5.83 -2.73 -19.47
N ASP A 478 -5.70 -1.81 -20.43
CA ASP A 478 -6.13 -2.00 -21.83
C ASP A 478 -5.29 -3.02 -22.61
N GLN A 479 -4.17 -3.44 -22.03
CA GLN A 479 -3.24 -4.41 -22.57
C GLN A 479 -3.08 -5.64 -21.67
N ILE A 480 -3.92 -5.79 -20.64
CA ILE A 480 -3.81 -6.85 -19.64
C ILE A 480 -5.02 -7.77 -19.74
N GLY A 481 -4.76 -9.03 -20.04
CA GLY A 481 -5.72 -10.12 -20.04
C GLY A 481 -5.18 -11.30 -19.24
N PHE A 482 -5.63 -12.50 -19.58
CA PHE A 482 -5.15 -13.71 -18.94
C PHE A 482 -5.47 -14.95 -19.77
N ARG A 483 -4.85 -16.03 -19.33
CA ARG A 483 -5.05 -17.39 -19.82
C ARG A 483 -5.39 -18.28 -18.63
N ILE A 484 -6.15 -19.33 -18.90
CA ILE A 484 -6.51 -20.32 -17.88
C ILE A 484 -5.62 -21.56 -17.95
N ALA A 485 -5.46 -22.18 -16.78
CA ALA A 485 -4.92 -23.51 -16.60
C ALA A 485 -5.92 -24.37 -15.79
N TRP A 486 -5.74 -25.69 -15.81
CA TRP A 486 -6.57 -26.61 -15.03
C TRP A 486 -5.78 -27.82 -14.54
N GLU A 487 -6.23 -28.37 -13.41
CA GLU A 487 -5.64 -29.58 -12.81
C GLU A 487 -6.01 -30.84 -13.62
N LYS A 488 -5.15 -31.86 -13.49
CA LYS A 488 -5.29 -33.15 -14.16
C LYS A 488 -5.41 -34.30 -13.19
#